data_AF-A0A3N2D574-F1
#
_entry.id   AF-A0A3N2D574-F1
#
_cell.length_a   1.000
_cell.length_b   1.000
_cell.length_c   1.000
_cell.angle_alpha   90.00
_cell.angle_beta   90.00
_cell.angle_gamma   90.00
#
_symmetry.space_group_name_H-M   'P 1'
#
loop_
_entity.id
_entity.type
_entity.pdbx_description
1 polymer ?
#
loop_
_entity_poly.entity_id
_entity_poly.type
_entity_poly.pdbx_seq_one_letter_code
_entity_poly.pdbx_strand_id
1 'polypeptide(L)'
;MQLFDQKYWGGVCGFVSVIHGILLSKNGGDALDGLSKDELQYNLGLSVVSFLKYAKQNKELADDMVNFTQTFGGVHANKTIDILIRECQVALSAITGKGSTDKAKATEAGWGIAMSKGALMAYIKWIGAQAVEVKHHSTDWSQENLSRYKNSVCGVGTFADKGTKYLGLRHWVYINEDGYMYNWGGQTEMAETEEAPYEDSRHDYLVHVLKLG
;
A
#
# COMPACT_ATOMS: atom_id res chain seq x y z
N MET A 1 17.12 -0.04 -4.55
CA MET A 1 16.87 1.42 -4.52
C MET A 1 15.56 1.65 -3.77
N GLN A 2 15.56 2.39 -2.66
CA GLN A 2 14.33 2.69 -1.92
C GLN A 2 13.46 3.67 -2.73
N LEU A 3 12.30 3.17 -3.17
CA LEU A 3 11.34 3.91 -4.01
C LEU A 3 10.75 5.12 -3.26
N PHE A 4 10.50 4.98 -1.95
CA PHE A 4 9.95 6.04 -1.10
C PHE A 4 10.73 6.16 0.21
N ASP A 5 10.81 7.38 0.75
CA ASP A 5 11.44 7.60 2.05
C ASP A 5 10.43 7.25 3.16
N GLN A 6 10.71 6.23 3.99
CA GLN A 6 9.79 5.84 5.07
C GLN A 6 9.60 6.92 6.11
N LYS A 7 10.49 7.91 6.18
CA LYS A 7 10.30 9.08 7.04
C LYS A 7 9.03 9.85 6.68
N TYR A 8 8.62 9.85 5.39
CA TYR A 8 7.40 10.53 4.96
C TYR A 8 6.17 9.62 4.96
N TRP A 9 6.32 8.31 4.81
CA TRP A 9 5.19 7.39 4.53
C TRP A 9 4.97 6.33 5.61
N GLY A 10 5.55 6.50 6.81
CA GLY A 10 5.47 5.53 7.91
C GLY A 10 4.05 4.97 8.08
N GLY A 11 3.89 3.66 7.85
CA GLY A 11 2.63 2.94 7.98
C GLY A 11 1.70 2.91 6.76
N VAL A 12 2.01 3.55 5.63
CA VAL A 12 1.25 3.46 4.35
C VAL A 12 1.80 2.37 3.40
N CYS A 13 2.63 1.47 3.93
CA CYS A 13 3.69 0.79 3.18
C CYS A 13 3.20 -0.07 2.00
N GLY A 14 2.06 -0.75 2.11
CA GLY A 14 1.58 -1.60 1.02
C GLY A 14 0.84 -0.85 -0.08
N PHE A 15 0.04 0.15 0.32
CA PHE A 15 -0.86 0.84 -0.60
C PHE A 15 -0.11 1.74 -1.59
N VAL A 16 0.89 2.49 -1.13
CA VAL A 16 1.71 3.35 -2.01
C VAL A 16 2.45 2.51 -3.05
N SER A 17 3.01 1.37 -2.64
CA SER A 17 3.72 0.43 -3.51
C SER A 17 2.79 -0.14 -4.59
N VAL A 18 1.54 -0.41 -4.23
CA VAL A 18 0.51 -0.88 -5.16
C VAL A 18 0.06 0.23 -6.11
N ILE A 19 -0.19 1.45 -5.62
CA ILE A 19 -0.52 2.59 -6.50
C ILE A 19 0.60 2.78 -7.51
N HIS A 20 1.84 2.81 -7.04
CA HIS A 20 3.01 2.95 -7.88
C HIS A 20 3.12 1.81 -8.90
N GLY A 21 2.96 0.56 -8.45
CA GLY A 21 2.97 -0.62 -9.32
C GLY A 21 1.90 -0.58 -10.41
N ILE A 22 0.65 -0.23 -10.04
CA ILE A 22 -0.48 -0.09 -10.96
C ILE A 22 -0.26 1.05 -11.96
N LEU A 23 0.26 2.20 -11.50
CA LEU A 23 0.50 3.36 -12.36
C LEU A 23 1.67 3.12 -13.31
N LEU A 24 2.74 2.44 -12.87
CA LEU A 24 3.88 2.08 -13.71
C LEU A 24 3.57 0.99 -14.73
N SER A 25 2.82 -0.05 -14.34
CA SER A 25 2.57 -1.21 -15.20
C SER A 25 1.67 -0.90 -16.39
N LYS A 26 0.79 0.10 -16.27
CA LYS A 26 -0.06 0.55 -17.38
C LYS A 26 0.71 1.15 -18.56
N ASN A 27 1.94 1.63 -18.35
CA ASN A 27 2.71 2.37 -19.36
C ASN A 27 4.04 1.72 -19.76
N GLY A 28 4.33 0.47 -19.36
CA GLY A 28 5.56 -0.21 -19.79
C GLY A 28 6.86 0.56 -19.49
N GLY A 29 6.89 1.34 -18.41
CA GLY A 29 8.02 2.19 -18.01
C GLY A 29 7.70 3.67 -17.82
N ASP A 30 6.64 4.20 -18.46
CA ASP A 30 6.65 5.63 -18.81
C ASP A 30 5.75 6.58 -17.98
N ALA A 31 4.86 6.08 -17.10
CA ALA A 31 3.90 6.96 -16.40
C ALA A 31 4.56 7.97 -15.42
N LEU A 32 5.79 7.67 -15.03
CA LEU A 32 6.56 8.35 -13.99
C LEU A 32 7.97 8.70 -14.50
N ASP A 33 8.28 8.40 -15.77
CA ASP A 33 9.56 8.72 -16.38
C ASP A 33 9.72 10.25 -16.49
N GLY A 34 10.88 10.74 -16.06
CA GLY A 34 11.18 12.16 -16.01
C GLY A 34 10.67 12.92 -14.78
N LEU A 35 9.92 12.29 -13.86
CA LEU A 35 9.57 12.90 -12.57
C LEU A 35 10.68 12.67 -11.54
N SER A 36 11.02 13.72 -10.79
CA SER A 36 11.87 13.60 -9.62
C SER A 36 11.20 12.78 -8.51
N LYS A 37 12.01 12.21 -7.62
CA LYS A 37 11.51 11.44 -6.46
C LYS A 37 10.52 12.23 -5.59
N ASP A 38 10.66 13.55 -5.52
CA ASP A 38 9.75 14.40 -4.75
C ASP A 38 8.43 14.65 -5.48
N GLU A 39 8.45 14.83 -6.81
CA GLU A 39 7.24 14.93 -7.63
C GLU A 39 6.43 13.64 -7.60
N LEU A 40 7.11 12.48 -7.62
CA LEU A 40 6.48 11.18 -7.48
C LEU A 40 5.77 11.03 -6.13
N GLN A 41 6.46 11.35 -5.04
CA GLN A 41 5.89 11.31 -3.70
C GLN A 41 4.71 12.29 -3.56
N TYR A 42 4.84 13.49 -4.12
CA TYR A 42 3.79 14.49 -4.09
C TYR A 42 2.54 14.03 -4.85
N ASN A 43 2.69 13.52 -6.09
CA ASN A 43 1.58 13.05 -6.91
C ASN A 43 0.86 11.85 -6.28
N LEU A 44 1.62 10.90 -5.70
CA LEU A 44 1.05 9.78 -4.97
C LEU A 44 0.25 10.26 -3.76
N GLY A 45 0.79 11.19 -2.98
CA GLY A 45 0.06 11.73 -1.83
C GLY A 45 -1.18 12.51 -2.21
N LEU A 46 -1.15 13.26 -3.32
CA LEU A 46 -2.35 13.91 -3.85
C LEU A 46 -3.43 12.88 -4.21
N SER A 47 -3.05 11.75 -4.82
CA SER A 47 -3.96 10.65 -5.12
C SER A 47 -4.57 10.08 -3.84
N VAL A 48 -3.74 9.83 -2.82
CA VAL A 48 -4.19 9.33 -1.51
C VAL A 48 -5.14 10.31 -0.82
N VAL A 49 -4.81 11.60 -0.72
CA VAL A 49 -5.71 12.62 -0.12
C VAL A 49 -7.03 12.70 -0.88
N SER A 50 -6.98 12.67 -2.21
CA SER A 50 -8.16 12.76 -3.05
C SER A 50 -9.07 11.56 -2.83
N PHE A 51 -8.50 10.36 -2.75
CA PHE A 51 -9.23 9.15 -2.43
C PHE A 51 -9.81 9.17 -1.01
N LEU A 52 -9.09 9.67 0.00
CA LEU A 52 -9.64 9.79 1.36
C LEU A 52 -10.83 10.74 1.42
N LYS A 53 -10.76 11.86 0.69
CA LYS A 53 -11.88 12.81 0.59
C LYS A 53 -13.08 12.20 -0.10
N TYR A 54 -12.86 11.40 -1.15
CA TYR A 54 -13.89 10.59 -1.79
C TYR A 54 -14.49 9.57 -0.82
N ALA A 55 -13.64 8.79 -0.14
CA ALA A 55 -14.04 7.79 0.84
C ALA A 55 -14.86 8.39 1.98
N LYS A 56 -14.52 9.60 2.45
CA LYS A 56 -15.27 10.33 3.48
C LYS A 56 -16.75 10.55 3.10
N GLN A 57 -17.09 10.62 1.82
CA GLN A 57 -18.48 10.76 1.37
C GLN A 57 -19.26 9.43 1.42
N ASN A 58 -18.59 8.30 1.66
CA ASN A 58 -19.17 6.98 1.81
C ASN A 58 -18.83 6.42 3.20
N LYS A 59 -19.81 6.45 4.11
CA LYS A 59 -19.60 6.05 5.51
C LYS A 59 -19.01 4.65 5.66
N GLU A 60 -19.49 3.67 4.92
CA GLU A 60 -19.02 2.28 5.03
C GLU A 60 -17.55 2.14 4.62
N LEU A 61 -17.17 2.78 3.51
CA LEU A 61 -15.79 2.79 3.04
C LEU A 61 -14.86 3.52 4.03
N ALA A 62 -15.28 4.68 4.52
CA ALA A 62 -14.52 5.44 5.50
C ALA A 62 -14.34 4.66 6.82
N ASP A 63 -15.42 4.06 7.32
CA ASP A 63 -15.39 3.27 8.56
C ASP A 63 -14.49 2.04 8.40
N ASP A 64 -14.53 1.34 7.27
CA ASP A 64 -13.68 0.17 7.03
C ASP A 64 -12.19 0.53 6.96
N MET A 65 -11.84 1.63 6.28
CA MET A 65 -10.47 2.16 6.22
C MET A 65 -9.95 2.55 7.61
N VAL A 66 -10.76 3.27 8.39
CA VAL A 66 -10.42 3.69 9.74
C VAL A 66 -10.25 2.48 10.64
N ASN A 67 -11.22 1.56 10.65
CA ASN A 67 -11.18 0.36 11.48
C ASN A 67 -9.96 -0.50 11.15
N PHE A 68 -9.62 -0.67 9.86
CA PHE A 68 -8.44 -1.43 9.47
C PHE A 68 -7.15 -0.74 9.93
N THR A 69 -7.04 0.56 9.73
CA THR A 69 -5.89 1.36 10.18
C THR A 69 -5.69 1.26 11.70
N GLN A 70 -6.77 1.30 12.48
CA GLN A 70 -6.72 1.18 13.94
C GLN A 70 -6.20 -0.20 14.41
N THR A 71 -6.29 -1.26 13.60
CA THR A 71 -5.79 -2.60 13.97
C THR A 71 -4.27 -2.67 14.09
N PHE A 72 -3.54 -1.66 13.59
CA PHE A 72 -2.09 -1.56 13.76
C PHE A 72 -1.70 -1.02 15.14
N GLY A 73 -2.66 -0.56 15.94
CA GLY A 73 -2.45 -0.11 17.32
C GLY A 73 -1.55 1.13 17.41
N GLY A 74 -0.98 1.36 18.60
CA GLY A 74 -0.05 2.46 18.84
C GLY A 74 -0.60 3.81 18.41
N VAL A 75 0.17 4.52 17.57
CA VAL A 75 -0.24 5.83 17.04
C VAL A 75 -1.47 5.78 16.14
N HIS A 76 -1.85 4.60 15.62
CA HIS A 76 -3.00 4.42 14.73
C HIS A 76 -4.32 4.14 15.47
N ALA A 77 -4.28 3.81 16.76
CA ALA A 77 -5.44 3.30 17.51
C ALA A 77 -6.64 4.27 17.57
N ASN A 78 -6.38 5.59 17.52
CA ASN A 78 -7.40 6.63 17.65
C ASN A 78 -7.60 7.44 16.36
N LYS A 79 -7.16 6.92 15.21
CA LYS A 79 -7.31 7.63 13.93
C LYS A 79 -8.79 7.71 13.56
N THR A 80 -9.16 8.82 12.93
CA THR A 80 -10.43 9.02 12.22
C THR A 80 -10.14 9.38 10.78
N ILE A 81 -11.12 9.32 9.89
CA ILE A 81 -10.91 9.71 8.48
C ILE A 81 -10.40 11.14 8.35
N ASP A 82 -10.87 12.05 9.22
CA ASP A 82 -10.42 13.44 9.25
C ASP A 82 -8.97 13.59 9.72
N ILE A 83 -8.56 12.79 10.72
CA ILE A 83 -7.16 12.77 11.16
C ILE A 83 -6.27 12.25 10.03
N LEU A 84 -6.68 11.17 9.34
CA LEU A 84 -5.92 10.61 8.21
C LEU A 84 -5.77 11.61 7.07
N ILE A 85 -6.84 12.32 6.70
CA ILE A 85 -6.80 13.39 5.68
C ILE A 85 -5.83 14.50 6.11
N ARG A 86 -5.98 15.01 7.34
CA ARG A 86 -5.17 16.12 7.85
C ARG A 86 -3.68 15.76 7.85
N GLU A 87 -3.33 14.59 8.36
CA GLU A 87 -1.92 14.20 8.46
C GLU A 87 -1.29 13.95 7.09
N CYS A 88 -2.04 13.37 6.14
CA CYS A 88 -1.61 13.26 4.75
C CYS A 88 -1.35 14.64 4.11
N GLN A 89 -2.21 15.63 4.36
CA GLN A 89 -2.02 17.00 3.89
C GLN A 89 -0.80 17.70 4.51
N VAL A 90 -0.53 17.46 5.79
CA VAL A 90 0.67 17.98 6.47
C VAL A 90 1.93 17.37 5.85
N ALA A 91 1.95 16.05 5.62
CA ALA A 91 3.07 15.36 4.98
C ALA A 91 3.33 15.89 3.56
N LEU A 92 2.28 16.07 2.75
CA LEU A 92 2.39 16.68 1.42
C LEU A 92 2.95 18.11 1.46
N SER A 93 2.53 18.92 2.43
CA SER A 93 3.01 20.30 2.57
C SER A 93 4.51 20.34 2.89
N ALA A 94 5.01 19.36 3.66
CA ALA A 94 6.44 19.22 3.95
C ALA A 94 7.27 18.89 2.70
N ILE A 95 6.76 18.07 1.78
CA ILE A 95 7.44 17.74 0.51
C ILE A 95 7.65 19.00 -0.36
N THR A 96 6.67 19.91 -0.39
CA THR A 96 6.72 21.11 -1.26
C THR A 96 7.45 22.32 -0.68
N GLY A 97 7.98 22.24 0.55
CA GLY A 97 8.71 23.33 1.21
C GLY A 97 7.89 24.59 1.56
N LYS A 98 6.61 24.68 1.15
CA LYS A 98 5.71 25.78 1.50
C LYS A 98 5.13 25.56 2.90
N GLY A 99 5.90 25.92 3.93
CA GLY A 99 5.41 26.07 5.32
C GLY A 99 5.90 25.04 6.35
N SER A 100 6.89 24.21 6.02
CA SER A 100 7.46 23.28 7.00
C SER A 100 8.59 23.93 7.79
N THR A 101 8.32 24.31 9.04
CA THR A 101 9.39 24.38 10.05
C THR A 101 9.87 22.95 10.32
N ASP A 102 11.16 22.74 10.61
CA ASP A 102 11.78 21.41 10.83
C ASP A 102 11.05 20.50 11.85
N LYS A 103 10.10 21.04 12.61
CA LYS A 103 9.24 20.33 13.58
C LYS A 103 7.98 19.69 12.96
N ALA A 104 7.67 19.96 11.70
CA ALA A 104 6.50 19.44 10.97
C ALA A 104 6.86 18.30 10.00
N LYS A 105 8.08 17.75 10.09
CA LYS A 105 8.38 16.45 9.49
C LYS A 105 7.35 15.48 10.05
N ALA A 106 6.63 14.79 9.17
CA ALA A 106 5.79 13.66 9.53
C ALA A 106 6.59 12.88 10.58
N THR A 107 6.11 12.85 11.82
CA THR A 107 6.87 12.30 12.93
C THR A 107 7.34 10.92 12.52
N GLU A 108 8.54 10.49 12.92
CA GLU A 108 9.10 9.17 12.58
C GLU A 108 8.14 7.99 12.90
N ALA A 109 7.06 8.26 13.63
CA ALA A 109 5.93 7.38 13.86
C ALA A 109 4.95 7.17 12.68
N GLY A 110 5.04 7.96 11.60
CA GLY A 110 4.20 7.80 10.40
C GLY A 110 2.74 8.25 10.56
N TRP A 111 2.16 8.83 9.51
CA TRP A 111 0.72 9.13 9.43
C TRP A 111 -0.11 7.98 8.83
N GLY A 112 0.49 6.79 8.80
CA GLY A 112 0.06 5.60 8.06
C GLY A 112 -1.43 5.39 7.92
N ILE A 113 -1.87 5.23 6.67
CA ILE A 113 -3.18 4.75 6.29
C ILE A 113 -3.00 3.32 5.82
N ALA A 114 -3.72 2.40 6.45
CA ALA A 114 -3.80 1.04 5.98
C ALA A 114 -5.07 0.87 5.14
N MET A 115 -4.96 0.11 4.05
CA MET A 115 -6.09 -0.18 3.16
C MET A 115 -6.51 -1.63 3.35
N SER A 116 -7.75 -1.85 3.75
CA SER A 116 -8.35 -3.19 3.70
C SER A 116 -8.47 -3.65 2.24
N LYS A 117 -8.81 -4.93 2.01
CA LYS A 117 -9.16 -5.40 0.65
C LYS A 117 -10.26 -4.55 0.02
N GLY A 118 -11.33 -4.27 0.78
CA GLY A 118 -12.48 -3.50 0.29
C GLY A 118 -12.07 -2.08 -0.10
N ALA A 119 -11.27 -1.41 0.74
CA ALA A 119 -10.77 -0.08 0.46
C ALA A 119 -9.84 -0.04 -0.76
N LEU A 120 -8.95 -1.03 -0.89
CA LEU A 120 -8.05 -1.14 -2.04
C LEU A 120 -8.82 -1.37 -3.35
N MET A 121 -9.81 -2.27 -3.35
CA MET A 121 -10.69 -2.51 -4.50
C MET A 121 -11.46 -1.24 -4.88
N ALA A 122 -11.95 -0.49 -3.88
CA ALA A 122 -12.61 0.80 -4.12
C ALA A 122 -11.67 1.83 -4.72
N TYR A 123 -10.40 1.88 -4.29
CA TYR A 123 -9.38 2.74 -4.88
C TYR A 123 -9.11 2.37 -6.34
N ILE A 124 -8.86 1.08 -6.63
CA ILE A 124 -8.59 0.57 -7.98
C ILE A 124 -9.74 0.97 -8.93
N LYS A 125 -10.99 0.78 -8.49
CA LYS A 125 -12.17 1.21 -9.24
C LYS A 125 -12.22 2.72 -9.43
N TRP A 126 -11.91 3.49 -8.38
CA TRP A 126 -11.95 4.95 -8.41
C TRP A 126 -10.95 5.55 -9.42
N ILE A 127 -9.77 4.95 -9.58
CA ILE A 127 -8.80 5.33 -10.63
C ILE A 127 -9.13 4.75 -12.02
N GLY A 128 -10.32 4.16 -12.20
CA GLY A 128 -10.77 3.60 -13.47
C GLY A 128 -10.09 2.28 -13.87
N ALA A 129 -9.42 1.60 -12.95
CA ALA A 129 -8.87 0.26 -13.17
C ALA A 129 -9.85 -0.83 -12.70
N GLN A 130 -9.55 -2.08 -13.04
CA GLN A 130 -10.31 -3.25 -12.59
C GLN A 130 -9.38 -4.22 -11.87
N ALA A 131 -9.92 -4.87 -10.85
CA ALA A 131 -9.27 -5.99 -10.20
C ALA A 131 -10.31 -7.02 -9.81
N VAL A 132 -9.89 -8.29 -9.80
CA VAL A 132 -10.70 -9.42 -9.33
C VAL A 132 -9.90 -10.20 -8.30
N GLU A 133 -10.56 -10.59 -7.21
CA GLU A 133 -9.95 -11.50 -6.25
C GLU A 133 -9.89 -12.90 -6.87
N VAL A 134 -8.69 -13.48 -6.91
CA VAL A 134 -8.47 -14.84 -7.39
C VAL A 134 -8.22 -15.76 -6.20
N LYS A 135 -8.71 -16.99 -6.32
CA LYS A 135 -8.44 -18.03 -5.32
C LYS A 135 -6.96 -18.40 -5.40
N HIS A 136 -6.29 -18.40 -4.25
CA HIS A 136 -4.99 -19.01 -4.07
C HIS A 136 -5.14 -20.21 -3.13
N HIS A 137 -4.44 -21.31 -3.46
CA HIS A 137 -4.54 -22.57 -2.71
C HIS A 137 -3.42 -22.74 -1.68
N SER A 138 -2.29 -22.07 -1.90
CA SER A 138 -1.21 -22.00 -0.94
C SER A 138 -1.34 -20.73 -0.10
N THR A 139 -1.04 -20.88 1.17
CA THR A 139 -0.94 -19.82 2.17
C THR A 139 0.49 -19.31 2.31
N ASP A 140 1.44 -19.93 1.60
CA ASP A 140 2.87 -19.77 1.79
C ASP A 140 3.35 -18.45 1.18
N TRP A 141 4.06 -17.67 1.98
CA TRP A 141 4.69 -16.44 1.57
C TRP A 141 6.10 -16.69 1.01
N SER A 142 6.18 -17.36 -0.15
CA SER A 142 7.43 -17.68 -0.84
C SER A 142 7.52 -17.08 -2.24
N GLN A 143 8.73 -16.86 -2.74
CA GLN A 143 8.94 -16.34 -4.10
C GLN A 143 8.37 -17.28 -5.17
N GLU A 144 8.54 -18.60 -5.01
CA GLU A 144 8.01 -19.59 -5.96
C GLU A 144 6.47 -19.51 -6.05
N ASN A 145 5.78 -19.42 -4.92
CA ASN A 145 4.32 -19.29 -4.92
C ASN A 145 3.88 -17.96 -5.52
N LEU A 146 4.54 -16.86 -5.14
CA LEU A 146 4.21 -15.51 -5.60
C LEU A 146 4.46 -15.30 -7.10
N SER A 147 5.47 -15.96 -7.67
CA SER A 147 5.81 -15.90 -9.10
C SER A 147 4.62 -16.24 -10.03
N ARG A 148 3.63 -16.99 -9.53
CA ARG A 148 2.43 -17.42 -10.25
C ARG A 148 1.38 -16.31 -10.38
N TYR A 149 1.45 -15.26 -9.56
CA TYR A 149 0.47 -14.18 -9.50
C TYR A 149 0.96 -12.90 -10.19
N LYS A 150 1.40 -13.03 -11.44
CA LYS A 150 1.81 -11.89 -12.27
C LYS A 150 0.69 -10.86 -12.43
N ASN A 151 1.06 -9.60 -12.57
CA ASN A 151 0.15 -8.44 -12.65
C ASN A 151 -0.99 -8.51 -11.62
N SER A 152 -0.61 -8.81 -10.38
CA SER A 152 -1.53 -8.94 -9.26
C SER A 152 -1.03 -8.18 -8.06
N VAL A 153 -1.97 -7.70 -7.27
CA VAL A 153 -1.71 -7.16 -5.95
C VAL A 153 -1.91 -8.26 -4.93
N CYS A 154 -0.85 -8.61 -4.21
CA CYS A 154 -0.88 -9.67 -3.20
C CYS A 154 -0.91 -9.04 -1.81
N GLY A 155 -1.89 -9.44 -1.00
CA GLY A 155 -2.00 -9.07 0.40
C GLY A 155 -1.26 -10.07 1.26
N VAL A 156 -0.38 -9.59 2.12
CA VAL A 156 0.41 -10.41 3.03
C VAL A 156 0.15 -10.02 4.48
N GLY A 157 0.21 -11.01 5.36
CA GLY A 157 -0.16 -10.86 6.74
C GLY A 157 0.55 -11.83 7.66
N THR A 158 0.04 -11.92 8.89
CA THR A 158 0.51 -12.86 9.91
C THR A 158 -0.51 -14.00 10.05
N PHE A 159 -0.08 -15.25 9.88
CA PHE A 159 -0.96 -16.42 9.97
C PHE A 159 -1.64 -16.55 11.34
N ALA A 160 -0.95 -16.12 12.41
CA ALA A 160 -1.48 -16.09 13.77
C ALA A 160 -2.78 -15.27 13.87
N ASP A 161 -2.96 -14.28 13.01
CA ASP A 161 -4.12 -13.37 13.01
C ASP A 161 -5.18 -13.73 11.95
N LYS A 162 -5.09 -14.91 11.32
CA LYS A 162 -6.02 -15.33 10.24
C LYS A 162 -7.50 -15.35 10.65
N GLY A 163 -7.79 -15.47 11.95
CA GLY A 163 -9.15 -15.48 12.49
C GLY A 163 -9.75 -14.08 12.73
N THR A 164 -8.98 -13.02 12.53
CA THR A 164 -9.45 -11.63 12.70
C THR A 164 -10.34 -11.18 11.53
N LYS A 165 -11.07 -10.06 11.71
CA LYS A 165 -11.91 -9.46 10.65
C LYS A 165 -11.18 -9.30 9.30
N TYR A 166 -9.88 -9.00 9.36
CA TYR A 166 -9.06 -8.73 8.17
C TYR A 166 -8.11 -9.89 7.81
N LEU A 167 -8.37 -11.10 8.35
CA LEU A 167 -7.64 -12.32 8.03
C LEU A 167 -6.12 -12.23 8.23
N GLY A 168 -5.69 -11.35 9.13
CA GLY A 168 -4.27 -11.13 9.44
C GLY A 168 -3.52 -10.23 8.44
N LEU A 169 -4.20 -9.62 7.46
CA LEU A 169 -3.60 -8.68 6.50
C LEU A 169 -2.80 -7.56 7.20
N ARG A 170 -1.54 -7.37 6.79
CA ARG A 170 -0.64 -6.31 7.28
C ARG A 170 -0.03 -5.46 6.18
N HIS A 171 0.10 -5.99 4.97
CA HIS A 171 0.79 -5.31 3.88
C HIS A 171 0.27 -5.74 2.51
N TRP A 172 0.61 -4.95 1.50
CA TRP A 172 0.29 -5.22 0.10
C TRP A 172 1.54 -5.08 -0.74
N VAL A 173 1.71 -5.98 -1.71
CA VAL A 173 2.77 -5.90 -2.72
C VAL A 173 2.14 -5.98 -4.11
N TYR A 174 2.83 -5.45 -5.11
CA TYR A 174 2.43 -5.61 -6.50
C TYR A 174 3.44 -6.50 -7.23
N ILE A 175 2.98 -7.50 -7.97
CA ILE A 175 3.82 -8.32 -8.83
C ILE A 175 3.49 -7.93 -10.27
N ASN A 176 4.47 -7.49 -11.06
CA ASN A 176 4.25 -7.08 -12.45
C ASN A 176 4.22 -8.29 -13.41
N GLU A 177 4.07 -8.04 -14.71
CA GLU A 177 4.08 -9.11 -15.74
C GLU A 177 5.45 -9.77 -15.90
N ASP A 178 6.52 -9.03 -15.62
CA ASP A 178 7.89 -9.51 -15.72
C ASP A 178 8.32 -10.40 -14.53
N GLY A 179 7.48 -10.54 -13.51
CA GLY A 179 7.78 -11.36 -12.31
C GLY A 179 8.55 -10.61 -11.22
N TYR A 180 8.59 -9.29 -11.28
CA TYR A 180 9.13 -8.45 -10.21
C TYR A 180 8.05 -8.06 -9.21
N MET A 181 8.33 -8.30 -7.94
CA MET A 181 7.55 -7.82 -6.82
C MET A 181 8.03 -6.43 -6.39
N TYR A 182 7.11 -5.49 -6.32
CA TYR A 182 7.28 -4.14 -5.80
C TYR A 182 6.69 -4.06 -4.40
N ASN A 183 7.54 -3.66 -3.46
CA ASN A 183 7.14 -3.31 -2.11
C ASN A 183 7.71 -1.92 -1.73
N TRP A 184 7.48 -1.55 -0.47
CA TRP A 184 7.81 -0.24 0.07
C TRP A 184 9.31 0.15 -0.07
N GLY A 185 10.22 -0.81 -0.11
CA GLY A 185 11.67 -0.59 -0.03
C GLY A 185 12.46 -0.98 -1.29
N GLY A 186 11.81 -1.61 -2.26
CA GLY A 186 12.52 -2.08 -3.44
C GLY A 186 11.71 -2.97 -4.36
N GLN A 187 12.46 -3.50 -5.31
CA GLN A 187 12.02 -4.43 -6.32
C GLN A 187 12.78 -5.73 -6.08
N THR A 188 12.04 -6.84 -5.95
CA THR A 188 12.60 -8.19 -5.80
C THR A 188 12.16 -8.99 -7.02
N GLU A 189 13.09 -9.68 -7.68
CA GLU A 189 12.75 -10.67 -8.70
C GLU A 189 12.20 -11.92 -8.03
N MET A 190 11.03 -12.41 -8.45
CA MET A 190 10.49 -13.66 -7.90
C MET A 190 11.21 -14.85 -8.55
N ALA A 191 12.03 -15.54 -7.77
CA ALA A 191 12.72 -16.76 -8.18
C ALA A 191 11.92 -18.03 -7.82
N GLU A 192 12.31 -19.16 -8.40
CA GLU A 192 11.79 -20.50 -8.06
C GLU A 192 12.42 -21.02 -6.75
N THR A 193 12.11 -20.34 -5.63
CA THR A 193 12.61 -20.68 -4.29
C THR A 193 11.51 -20.60 -3.24
N GLU A 194 11.62 -21.44 -2.21
CA GLU A 194 10.74 -21.44 -1.03
C GLU A 194 11.01 -20.24 -0.09
N GLU A 195 12.08 -19.48 -0.32
CA GLU A 195 12.41 -18.31 0.48
C GLU A 195 11.35 -17.21 0.38
N ALA A 196 11.16 -16.47 1.48
CA ALA A 196 10.35 -15.27 1.47
C ALA A 196 10.97 -14.20 0.55
N PRO A 197 10.15 -13.35 -0.10
CA PRO A 197 10.66 -12.28 -0.97
C PRO A 197 11.40 -11.16 -0.21
N TYR A 198 11.23 -11.08 1.11
CA TYR A 198 11.95 -10.19 2.03
C TYR A 198 11.72 -10.61 3.49
N GLU A 199 12.58 -10.17 4.40
CA GLU A 199 12.50 -10.48 5.82
C GLU A 199 11.57 -9.51 6.58
N ASP A 200 10.40 -9.99 7.00
CA ASP A 200 9.56 -9.36 8.03
C ASP A 200 8.72 -10.44 8.72
N SER A 201 8.90 -10.62 10.03
CA SER A 201 8.22 -11.69 10.80
C SER A 201 6.71 -11.53 10.89
N ARG A 202 6.15 -10.39 10.46
CA ARG A 202 4.71 -10.15 10.37
C ARG A 202 4.13 -10.51 9.00
N HIS A 203 4.98 -10.92 8.06
CA HIS A 203 4.64 -11.24 6.69
C HIS A 203 5.02 -12.69 6.38
N ASP A 204 4.21 -13.63 6.88
CA ASP A 204 4.43 -15.07 6.74
C ASP A 204 3.27 -15.78 6.02
N TYR A 205 2.24 -15.03 5.62
CA TYR A 205 0.97 -15.57 5.14
C TYR A 205 0.44 -14.79 3.94
N LEU A 206 0.21 -15.47 2.82
CA LEU A 206 -0.53 -14.92 1.70
C LEU A 206 -2.03 -14.87 2.04
N VAL A 207 -2.60 -13.67 2.09
CA VAL A 207 -3.97 -13.41 2.56
C VAL A 207 -4.95 -13.22 1.39
N HIS A 208 -4.53 -12.45 0.39
CA HIS A 208 -5.36 -12.07 -0.75
C HIS A 208 -4.51 -12.02 -2.01
N VAL A 209 -5.13 -12.33 -3.15
CA VAL A 209 -4.55 -12.05 -4.48
C VAL A 209 -5.60 -11.33 -5.31
N LEU A 210 -5.27 -10.12 -5.76
CA LEU A 210 -6.12 -9.28 -6.60
C LEU A 210 -5.48 -9.17 -7.98
N LYS A 211 -5.98 -9.93 -8.96
CA LYS A 211 -5.50 -9.86 -10.34
C LYS A 211 -6.03 -8.59 -11.00
N LEU A 212 -5.14 -7.79 -11.57
CA LEU A 212 -5.52 -6.60 -12.33
C LEU A 212 -5.99 -6.99 -13.73
N GLY A 213 -7.00 -6.27 -14.24
CA GLY A 213 -7.58 -6.44 -15.58
C GLY A 213 -7.20 -5.35 -16.56
#